data_AF-A0A9X1VFC0-F1
#
_entry.id   AF-A0A9X1VFC0-F1
#
_cell.length_a   1.000
_cell.length_b   1.000
_cell.length_c   1.000
_cell.angle_alpha   90.00
_cell.angle_beta   90.00
_cell.angle_gamma   90.00
#
_symmetry.space_group_name_H-M   'P 1'
#
loop_
_entity.id
_entity.type
_entity.pdbx_description
1 polymer ?
#
loop_
_entity_poly.entity_id
_entity_poly.type
_entity_poly.pdbx_seq_one_letter_code
_entity_poly.pdbx_strand_id
1 'polypeptide(L)'
;MAQSIPRSIAPTETLVRGIVHPFFYSDSKKSLKPEAFLPPPAKRDVSVLRLAYTSAHFCKQHCSKLRIGDKSLYVGMATLPAVAISQANEIPEVNGVVTVEATPLDNNLQLVTEIEPTTEDSGLPMHADILYRDPAPRGKANPVAMQAARFLLKQSIYHPDPEPESEKWEGDDLQTPSAAA
;
A
#
# COMPACT_ATOMS: atom_id res chain seq x y z
N MET A 1 19.90 -1.78 -16.14
CA MET A 1 20.82 -0.85 -15.49
C MET A 1 20.25 -0.64 -14.12
N ALA A 2 20.92 -1.16 -13.10
CA ALA A 2 20.49 -1.04 -11.72
C ALA A 2 20.30 0.44 -11.37
N GLN A 3 19.11 0.78 -10.90
CA GLN A 3 18.80 2.08 -10.33
C GLN A 3 18.81 1.94 -8.81
N SER A 4 19.52 2.84 -8.12
CA SER A 4 19.46 2.93 -6.66
C SER A 4 18.07 3.40 -6.22
N ILE A 5 17.56 2.79 -5.14
CA ILE A 5 16.26 3.07 -4.55
C ILE A 5 16.50 3.82 -3.22
N PRO A 6 16.27 5.15 -3.17
CA PRO A 6 16.52 5.95 -1.98
C PRO A 6 15.61 5.53 -0.81
N ARG A 7 16.13 5.54 0.42
CA ARG A 7 15.32 5.25 1.62
C ARG A 7 14.30 6.34 1.95
N SER A 8 14.57 7.58 1.54
CA SER A 8 13.58 8.65 1.59
C SER A 8 12.52 8.45 0.50
N ILE A 9 11.25 8.51 0.87
CA ILE A 9 10.13 8.44 -0.08
C ILE A 9 9.74 9.88 -0.45
N ALA A 10 9.84 10.23 -1.72
CA ALA A 10 9.46 11.58 -2.16
C ALA A 10 7.93 11.75 -2.11
N PRO A 11 7.41 12.95 -1.78
CA PRO A 11 5.96 13.18 -1.67
C PRO A 11 5.18 12.86 -2.95
N THR A 12 5.84 12.99 -4.10
CA THR A 12 5.27 12.72 -5.43
C THR A 12 5.27 11.25 -5.82
N GLU A 13 5.88 10.36 -5.03
CA GLU A 13 5.91 8.94 -5.37
C GLU A 13 4.53 8.31 -5.29
N THR A 14 4.24 7.46 -6.27
CA THR A 14 3.06 6.61 -6.29
C THR A 14 3.30 5.36 -5.45
N LEU A 15 2.45 5.16 -4.45
CA LEU A 15 2.39 3.95 -3.65
C LEU A 15 1.27 3.05 -4.17
N VAL A 16 1.55 1.74 -4.25
CA VAL A 16 0.63 0.72 -4.76
C VAL A 16 0.28 -0.27 -3.64
N ARG A 17 -1.01 -0.53 -3.45
CA ARG A 17 -1.55 -1.48 -2.48
C ARG A 17 -2.32 -2.57 -3.19
N GLY A 18 -2.04 -3.84 -2.89
CA GLY A 18 -2.84 -4.96 -3.36
C GLY A 18 -4.23 -4.98 -2.71
N ILE A 19 -5.28 -5.17 -3.52
CA ILE A 19 -6.67 -5.17 -3.07
C ILE A 19 -7.24 -6.59 -3.13
N VAL A 20 -7.85 -7.02 -2.03
CA VAL A 20 -8.47 -8.35 -1.92
C VAL A 20 -9.93 -8.25 -1.46
N HIS A 21 -10.78 -9.12 -2.00
CA HIS A 21 -12.15 -9.34 -1.55
C HIS A 21 -12.20 -10.51 -0.54
N PRO A 22 -13.02 -10.48 0.52
CA PRO A 22 -13.98 -9.43 0.89
C PRO A 22 -13.43 -8.33 1.81
N PHE A 23 -12.14 -8.37 2.16
CA PHE A 23 -11.59 -7.50 3.21
C PHE A 23 -11.48 -6.04 2.78
N PHE A 24 -10.96 -5.78 1.58
CA PHE A 24 -10.64 -4.43 1.10
C PHE A 24 -11.65 -3.90 0.10
N TYR A 25 -12.41 -4.79 -0.55
CA TYR A 25 -13.38 -4.44 -1.57
C TYR A 25 -14.77 -5.01 -1.27
N SER A 26 -15.79 -4.16 -1.40
CA SER A 26 -17.19 -4.51 -1.24
C SER A 26 -17.83 -4.77 -2.60
N ASP A 27 -18.05 -6.03 -2.96
CA ASP A 27 -18.64 -6.35 -4.27
C ASP A 27 -20.05 -5.78 -4.44
N SER A 28 -20.86 -5.80 -3.37
CA SER A 28 -22.22 -5.23 -3.38
C SER A 28 -22.28 -3.71 -3.55
N LYS A 29 -21.25 -2.98 -3.10
CA LYS A 29 -21.18 -1.51 -3.20
C LYS A 29 -20.30 -1.04 -4.35
N LYS A 30 -19.62 -1.98 -5.02
CA LYS A 30 -18.58 -1.75 -6.02
C LYS A 30 -17.57 -0.68 -5.58
N SER A 31 -17.12 -0.78 -4.32
CA SER A 31 -16.26 0.23 -3.70
C SER A 31 -15.19 -0.38 -2.79
N LEU A 32 -14.05 0.30 -2.70
CA LEU A 32 -13.06 0.02 -1.67
C LEU A 32 -13.59 0.33 -0.26
N LYS A 33 -13.00 -0.32 0.73
CA LYS A 33 -13.27 -0.13 2.15
C LYS A 33 -12.05 0.46 2.86
N PRO A 34 -12.22 1.18 3.98
CA PRO A 34 -11.10 1.76 4.73
C PRO A 34 -10.07 0.73 5.20
N GLU A 35 -10.49 -0.52 5.39
CA GLU A 35 -9.64 -1.65 5.77
C GLU A 35 -8.48 -1.91 4.79
N ALA A 36 -8.57 -1.41 3.54
CA ALA A 36 -7.46 -1.44 2.58
C ALA A 36 -6.21 -0.70 3.10
N PHE A 37 -6.43 0.35 3.89
CA PHE A 37 -5.41 1.24 4.46
C PHE A 37 -5.38 1.19 5.99
N LEU A 38 -6.05 0.23 6.62
CA LEU A 38 -6.00 0.06 8.08
C LEU A 38 -5.11 -1.15 8.41
N PRO A 39 -4.16 -1.04 9.35
CA PRO A 39 -3.38 -2.18 9.76
C PRO A 39 -4.26 -3.24 10.42
N PRO A 40 -3.95 -4.54 10.25
CA PRO A 40 -4.62 -5.61 10.99
C PRO A 40 -4.50 -5.43 12.51
N PRO A 41 -5.38 -6.04 13.32
CA PRO A 41 -5.28 -5.97 14.78
C PRO A 41 -3.89 -6.40 15.28
N ALA A 42 -3.36 -5.68 16.28
CA ALA A 42 -2.02 -5.84 16.84
C ALA A 42 -0.84 -5.58 15.88
N LYS A 43 -1.11 -5.19 14.63
CA LYS A 43 -0.11 -4.67 13.69
C LYS A 43 -0.23 -3.16 13.59
N ARG A 44 0.82 -2.54 13.05
CA ARG A 44 0.91 -1.09 12.86
C ARG A 44 1.16 -0.68 11.41
N ASP A 45 1.43 -1.64 10.55
CA ASP A 45 1.93 -1.47 9.20
C ASP A 45 0.88 -1.86 8.16
N VAL A 46 0.89 -1.12 7.04
CA VAL A 46 0.18 -1.44 5.81
C VAL A 46 1.19 -1.41 4.66
N SER A 47 1.53 -2.60 4.17
CA SER A 47 2.49 -2.78 3.09
C SER A 47 2.04 -2.15 1.77
N VAL A 48 2.96 -1.44 1.12
CA VAL A 48 2.79 -0.83 -0.19
C VAL A 48 4.05 -1.01 -1.03
N LEU A 49 3.93 -0.88 -2.35
CA LEU A 49 5.04 -0.91 -3.29
C LEU A 49 5.24 0.47 -3.91
N ARG A 50 6.48 0.87 -4.11
CA ARG A 50 6.83 2.16 -4.74
C ARG A 50 6.90 2.01 -6.26
N LEU A 51 5.89 2.49 -6.98
CA LEU A 51 5.73 2.24 -8.42
C LEU A 51 6.91 2.76 -9.25
N ALA A 52 7.56 3.84 -8.82
CA ALA A 52 8.69 4.45 -9.53
C ALA A 52 9.91 3.51 -9.70
N TYR A 53 9.99 2.45 -8.89
CA TYR A 53 11.10 1.49 -8.87
C TYR A 53 10.66 0.08 -9.28
N THR A 54 9.49 -0.04 -9.90
CA THR A 54 8.94 -1.32 -10.36
C THR A 54 7.97 -1.13 -11.53
N SER A 55 7.20 -2.16 -11.87
CA SER A 55 6.16 -2.10 -12.91
C SER A 55 4.82 -2.58 -12.37
N ALA A 56 3.73 -2.21 -13.04
CA ALA A 56 2.39 -2.72 -12.72
C ALA A 56 2.33 -4.26 -12.77
N HIS A 57 3.07 -4.88 -13.69
CA HIS A 57 3.17 -6.33 -13.80
C HIS A 57 3.79 -6.97 -12.56
N PHE A 58 4.92 -6.43 -12.09
CA PHE A 58 5.56 -6.90 -10.86
C PHE A 58 4.65 -6.67 -9.65
N CYS A 59 4.02 -5.49 -9.55
CA CYS A 59 3.05 -5.19 -8.49
C CYS A 59 1.92 -6.22 -8.46
N LYS A 60 1.35 -6.58 -9.62
CA LYS A 60 0.35 -7.65 -9.70
C LYS A 60 0.91 -8.98 -9.21
N GLN A 61 2.06 -9.42 -9.72
CA GLN A 61 2.67 -10.70 -9.34
C GLN A 61 2.92 -10.82 -7.82
N HIS A 62 3.25 -9.71 -7.16
CA HIS A 62 3.35 -9.67 -5.71
C HIS A 62 1.98 -9.66 -5.03
N CYS A 63 1.10 -8.75 -5.43
CA CYS A 63 -0.20 -8.54 -4.81
C CYS A 63 -1.15 -9.74 -4.96
N SER A 64 -1.11 -10.47 -6.07
CA SER A 64 -1.95 -11.65 -6.32
C SER A 64 -1.59 -12.83 -5.42
N LYS A 65 -0.37 -12.84 -4.86
CA LYS A 65 0.09 -13.84 -3.88
C LYS A 65 -0.32 -13.51 -2.45
N LEU A 66 -0.89 -12.32 -2.20
CA LEU A 66 -1.38 -11.96 -0.87
C LEU A 66 -2.49 -12.92 -0.44
N ARG A 67 -2.38 -13.38 0.81
CA ARG A 67 -3.39 -14.23 1.47
C ARG A 67 -3.75 -13.57 2.79
N ILE A 68 -4.96 -13.05 2.89
CA ILE A 68 -5.50 -12.39 4.07
C ILE A 68 -6.66 -13.26 4.56
N GLY A 69 -6.33 -14.24 5.39
CA GLY A 69 -7.26 -15.31 5.76
C GLY A 69 -7.55 -16.28 4.60
N ASP A 70 -8.35 -17.30 4.89
CA ASP A 70 -8.48 -18.47 4.00
C ASP A 70 -9.28 -18.23 2.72
N LYS A 71 -10.02 -17.11 2.64
CA LYS A 71 -10.98 -16.82 1.55
C LYS A 71 -10.72 -15.50 0.84
N SER A 72 -9.57 -14.87 1.05
CA SER A 72 -9.26 -13.64 0.32
C SER A 72 -8.90 -13.93 -1.13
N LEU A 73 -9.53 -13.23 -2.06
CA LEU A 73 -9.20 -13.25 -3.48
C LEU A 73 -8.66 -11.89 -3.89
N TYR A 74 -7.56 -11.87 -4.61
CA TYR A 74 -7.04 -10.65 -5.23
C TYR A 74 -8.01 -10.17 -6.32
N VAL A 75 -8.26 -8.86 -6.37
CA VAL A 75 -9.23 -8.26 -7.31
C VAL A 75 -8.72 -7.01 -8.02
N GLY A 76 -7.52 -6.53 -7.68
CA GLY A 76 -6.97 -5.30 -8.24
C GLY A 76 -5.94 -4.62 -7.36
N MET A 77 -5.59 -3.40 -7.71
CA MET A 77 -4.65 -2.58 -6.98
C MET A 77 -5.27 -1.22 -6.65
N ALA A 78 -4.82 -0.59 -5.57
CA ALA A 78 -5.09 0.81 -5.29
C ALA A 78 -3.79 1.59 -5.33
N THR A 79 -3.88 2.84 -5.78
CA THR A 79 -2.75 3.76 -5.87
C THR A 79 -3.04 5.01 -5.06
N LEU A 80 -2.02 5.59 -4.44
CA LEU A 80 -2.11 6.90 -3.78
C LEU A 80 -0.74 7.59 -3.80
N PRO A 81 -0.70 8.94 -3.81
CA PRO A 81 0.56 9.65 -3.71
C PRO A 81 1.07 9.62 -2.26
N ALA A 82 2.37 9.54 -2.06
CA ALA A 82 2.98 9.52 -0.72
C ALA A 82 2.63 10.77 0.11
N VAL A 83 2.44 11.93 -0.53
CA VAL A 83 2.01 13.19 0.12
C VAL A 83 0.66 13.07 0.84
N ALA A 84 -0.22 12.15 0.42
CA ALA A 84 -1.49 11.92 1.11
C ALA A 84 -1.28 11.47 2.57
N ILE A 85 -0.14 10.84 2.87
CA ILE A 85 0.18 10.36 4.22
C ILE A 85 0.55 11.53 5.13
N SER A 86 1.32 12.50 4.64
CA SER A 86 1.59 13.73 5.40
C SER A 86 0.32 14.59 5.55
N GLN A 87 -0.49 14.70 4.50
CA GLN A 87 -1.77 15.43 4.55
C GLN A 87 -2.77 14.84 5.53
N ALA A 88 -2.77 13.51 5.71
CA ALA A 88 -3.59 12.87 6.72
C ALA A 88 -3.27 13.37 8.14
N ASN A 89 -2.01 13.76 8.42
CA ASN A 89 -1.61 14.33 9.71
C ASN A 89 -1.98 15.80 9.87
N GLU A 90 -2.44 16.49 8.81
CA GLU A 90 -2.97 17.85 8.93
C GLU A 90 -4.38 17.86 9.54
N ILE A 91 -5.04 16.70 9.56
CA ILE A 91 -6.31 16.50 10.27
C ILE A 91 -6.04 16.57 11.78
N PRO A 92 -6.68 17.49 12.54
CA PRO A 92 -6.36 17.70 13.95
C PRO A 92 -6.42 16.45 14.82
N GLU A 93 -7.39 15.56 14.57
CA GLU A 93 -7.56 14.33 15.35
C GLU A 93 -6.53 13.23 14.98
N VAL A 94 -5.91 13.33 13.80
CA VAL A 94 -4.95 12.33 13.27
C VAL A 94 -3.50 12.77 13.48
N ASN A 95 -3.24 14.04 13.79
CA ASN A 95 -1.90 14.62 13.78
C ASN A 95 -0.78 13.71 14.34
N GLY A 96 0.14 13.33 13.45
CA GLY A 96 1.32 12.51 13.73
C GLY A 96 1.05 11.01 13.89
N VAL A 97 -0.13 10.52 13.52
CA VAL A 97 -0.52 9.12 13.68
C VAL A 97 0.01 8.26 12.55
N VAL A 98 0.13 8.79 11.33
CA VAL A 98 0.54 8.01 10.16
C VAL A 98 1.84 8.51 9.55
N THR A 99 2.71 7.60 9.14
CA THR A 99 3.96 7.90 8.43
C THR A 99 4.17 6.89 7.31
N VAL A 100 5.15 7.12 6.45
CA VAL A 100 5.56 6.15 5.42
C VAL A 100 7.07 5.98 5.47
N GLU A 101 7.51 4.73 5.46
CA GLU A 101 8.92 4.39 5.54
C GLU A 101 9.28 3.37 4.46
N ALA A 102 10.42 3.56 3.81
CA ALA A 102 10.96 2.54 2.92
C ALA A 102 11.48 1.37 3.75
N THR A 103 10.93 0.18 3.51
CA THR A 103 11.21 -1.05 4.24
C THR A 103 11.59 -2.15 3.24
N PRO A 104 12.71 -1.98 2.50
CA PRO A 104 13.12 -2.94 1.47
C PRO A 104 13.32 -4.33 2.07
N LEU A 105 12.81 -5.36 1.39
CA LEU A 105 12.85 -6.75 1.88
C LEU A 105 13.69 -7.62 0.95
N ASP A 106 14.46 -8.56 1.51
CA ASP A 106 15.18 -9.58 0.75
C ASP A 106 14.26 -10.75 0.30
N ASN A 107 14.83 -11.80 -0.30
CA ASN A 107 14.08 -12.99 -0.71
C ASN A 107 13.45 -13.76 0.46
N ASN A 108 13.95 -13.58 1.68
CA ASN A 108 13.44 -14.19 2.90
C ASN A 108 12.46 -13.26 3.63
N LEU A 109 12.03 -12.18 2.98
CA LEU A 109 11.17 -11.15 3.53
C LEU A 109 11.74 -10.49 4.79
N GLN A 110 13.07 -10.43 4.90
CA GLN A 110 13.78 -9.75 5.98
C GLN A 110 14.13 -8.32 5.57
N LEU A 111 14.04 -7.40 6.53
CA LEU A 111 14.35 -5.99 6.32
C LEU A 111 15.83 -5.80 5.99
N VAL A 112 16.12 -5.16 4.87
CA VAL A 112 17.47 -4.77 4.45
C VAL A 112 17.78 -3.39 5.01
N THR A 113 18.80 -3.28 5.89
CA THR A 113 19.17 -2.02 6.56
C THR A 113 20.56 -1.51 6.22
N GLU A 114 21.50 -2.40 5.92
CA GLU A 114 22.93 -2.06 5.81
C GLU A 114 23.35 -1.54 4.43
N ILE A 115 22.64 -1.94 3.38
CA ILE A 115 22.94 -1.56 1.99
C ILE A 115 21.84 -0.68 1.41
N GLU A 116 22.21 0.16 0.45
CA GLU A 116 21.23 0.89 -0.36
C GLU A 116 20.64 -0.08 -1.40
N PRO A 117 19.32 -0.30 -1.42
CA PRO A 117 18.71 -1.26 -2.33
C PRO A 117 18.72 -0.75 -3.77
N THR A 118 18.74 -1.68 -4.72
CA THR A 118 18.63 -1.40 -6.16
C THR A 118 17.46 -2.10 -6.81
N THR A 119 17.03 -1.64 -7.98
CA THR A 119 15.96 -2.29 -8.76
C THR A 119 16.31 -3.69 -9.27
N GLU A 120 17.59 -4.08 -9.23
CA GLU A 120 18.06 -5.42 -9.63
C GLU A 120 18.22 -6.37 -8.43
N ASP A 121 18.07 -5.86 -7.19
CA ASP A 121 18.13 -6.69 -5.99
C ASP A 121 16.95 -7.64 -5.95
N SER A 122 17.23 -8.86 -5.49
CA SER A 122 16.21 -9.89 -5.31
C SER A 122 15.32 -9.60 -4.09
N GLY A 123 14.04 -9.95 -4.16
CA GLY A 123 13.08 -9.75 -3.07
C GLY A 123 12.09 -8.64 -3.40
N LEU A 124 11.90 -7.71 -2.46
CA LEU A 124 11.05 -6.52 -2.60
C LEU A 124 11.85 -5.26 -2.23
N PRO A 125 12.87 -4.88 -3.03
CA PRO A 125 13.71 -3.72 -2.74
C PRO A 125 12.95 -2.38 -2.80
N MET A 126 11.79 -2.35 -3.48
CA MET A 126 10.89 -1.20 -3.58
C MET A 126 9.81 -1.15 -2.49
N HIS A 127 9.81 -2.07 -1.52
CA HIS A 127 8.80 -2.18 -0.48
C HIS A 127 8.82 -0.97 0.47
N ALA A 128 7.65 -0.57 0.92
CA ALA A 128 7.46 0.45 1.93
C ALA A 128 6.25 0.09 2.81
N ASP A 129 6.20 0.68 4.00
CA ASP A 129 5.07 0.52 4.90
C ASP A 129 4.47 1.88 5.25
N ILE A 130 3.14 1.95 5.21
CA ILE A 130 2.40 3.00 5.91
C ILE A 130 2.32 2.58 7.38
N LEU A 131 2.94 3.36 8.27
CA LEU A 131 3.05 3.05 9.68
C LEU A 131 2.11 3.90 10.51
N TYR A 132 1.34 3.24 11.37
CA TYR A 132 0.47 3.83 12.36
C TYR A 132 1.20 3.85 13.71
N ARG A 133 1.16 4.98 14.43
CA ARG A 133 1.83 5.13 15.73
C ARG A 133 1.37 4.08 16.73
N ASP A 134 0.05 3.93 16.86
CA ASP A 134 -0.58 3.09 17.87
C ASP A 134 -1.38 1.95 17.22
N PRO A 135 -0.96 0.67 17.38
CA PRO A 135 -1.72 -0.46 16.87
C PRO A 135 -3.06 -0.58 17.60
N ALA A 136 -4.12 -0.92 16.87
CA ALA A 136 -5.41 -1.20 17.49
C ALA A 136 -5.33 -2.49 18.32
N PRO A 137 -5.67 -2.47 19.63
CA PRO A 137 -5.80 -3.69 20.40
C PRO A 137 -6.87 -4.61 19.79
N ARG A 138 -6.66 -5.93 19.86
CA ARG A 138 -7.60 -6.90 19.33
C ARG A 138 -9.01 -6.68 19.92
N GLY A 139 -10.01 -6.52 19.05
CA GLY A 139 -11.40 -6.30 19.44
C GLY A 139 -11.75 -4.87 19.88
N LYS A 140 -10.81 -3.92 19.81
CA LYS A 140 -11.08 -2.49 20.08
C LYS A 140 -10.96 -1.67 18.80
N ALA A 141 -11.87 -0.72 18.62
CA ALA A 141 -11.77 0.26 17.55
C ALA A 141 -10.61 1.24 17.85
N ASN A 142 -9.84 1.58 16.81
CA ASN A 142 -8.94 2.74 16.83
C ASN A 142 -9.57 3.81 15.92
N PRO A 143 -10.38 4.75 16.48
CA PRO A 143 -11.11 5.73 15.68
C PRO A 143 -10.17 6.67 14.93
N VAL A 144 -8.99 6.97 15.50
CA VAL A 144 -8.00 7.85 14.89
C VAL A 144 -7.35 7.19 13.67
N ALA A 145 -6.91 5.94 13.81
CA ALA A 145 -6.40 5.17 12.67
C ALA A 145 -7.46 4.98 11.57
N MET A 146 -8.71 4.76 11.97
CA MET A 146 -9.85 4.66 11.04
C MET A 146 -10.10 5.99 10.29
N GLN A 147 -9.96 7.14 10.95
CA GLN A 147 -10.09 8.45 10.33
C GLN A 147 -8.98 8.68 9.29
N ALA A 148 -7.73 8.34 9.63
CA ALA A 148 -6.61 8.38 8.70
C ALA A 148 -6.84 7.45 7.49
N ALA A 149 -7.23 6.18 7.73
CA ALA A 149 -7.49 5.22 6.67
C ALA A 149 -8.62 5.67 5.72
N ARG A 150 -9.67 6.31 6.25
CA ARG A 150 -10.74 6.92 5.43
C ARG A 150 -10.25 8.10 4.60
N PHE A 151 -9.34 8.91 5.13
CA PHE A 151 -8.71 9.98 4.36
C PHE A 151 -7.87 9.39 3.22
N LEU A 152 -6.96 8.46 3.51
CA LEU A 152 -6.12 7.80 2.51
C LEU A 152 -6.94 7.10 1.43
N LEU A 153 -8.04 6.45 1.81
CA LEU A 153 -8.99 5.86 0.88
C LEU A 153 -9.56 6.88 -0.12
N LYS A 154 -9.93 8.09 0.33
CA LYS A 154 -10.42 9.15 -0.55
C LYS A 154 -9.35 9.71 -1.47
N GLN A 155 -8.08 9.64 -1.06
CA GLN A 155 -6.93 10.02 -1.87
C GLN A 155 -6.43 8.89 -2.78
N SER A 156 -7.13 7.75 -2.82
CA SER A 156 -6.72 6.59 -3.59
C SER A 156 -7.54 6.40 -4.86
N ILE A 157 -6.91 5.88 -5.91
CA ILE A 157 -7.59 5.38 -7.12
C ILE A 157 -7.55 3.86 -7.09
N TYR A 158 -8.73 3.25 -7.26
CA TYR A 158 -8.86 1.80 -7.41
C TYR A 158 -8.77 1.40 -8.89
N HIS A 159 -7.92 0.42 -9.16
CA HIS A 159 -7.68 -0.17 -10.47
C HIS A 159 -8.10 -1.65 -10.41
N PRO A 160 -9.32 -2.00 -10.89
CA PRO A 160 -9.74 -3.40 -10.92
C PRO A 160 -8.86 -4.20 -11.88
N ASP A 161 -8.50 -5.42 -11.50
CA ASP A 161 -7.81 -6.34 -12.40
C ASP A 161 -8.85 -7.06 -13.27
N PRO A 162 -8.83 -6.91 -14.61
CA PRO A 162 -9.79 -7.60 -15.47
C PRO A 162 -9.56 -9.12 -15.49
N GLU A 163 -8.32 -9.57 -15.26
CA GLU A 163 -7.93 -10.98 -15.34
C GLU A 163 -7.12 -11.39 -14.09
N PRO A 164 -7.73 -11.47 -12.89
CA PRO A 164 -6.99 -11.68 -11.63
C PRO A 164 -6.16 -12.96 -11.55
N GLU A 165 -6.54 -13.99 -12.32
CA GLU A 165 -5.85 -15.29 -12.39
C GLU A 165 -4.66 -15.28 -13.37
N SER A 166 -4.58 -14.28 -14.27
CA SER A 166 -3.43 -14.08 -15.16
C SER A 166 -2.20 -13.65 -14.35
N GLU A 167 -1.00 -14.05 -14.75
CA GLU A 167 0.23 -13.52 -14.14
C GLU A 167 0.50 -12.07 -14.56
N LYS A 168 -0.08 -11.63 -15.69
CA LYS A 168 0.17 -10.33 -16.31
C LYS A 168 -0.82 -9.27 -15.90
N TRP A 169 -0.35 -8.04 -15.70
CA TRP A 169 -1.26 -6.90 -15.55
C TRP A 169 -1.85 -6.58 -16.92
N GLU A 170 -3.17 -6.68 -17.01
CA GLU A 170 -3.95 -6.45 -18.23
C GLU A 170 -4.98 -5.32 -18.06
N GLY A 171 -4.98 -4.68 -16.89
CA GLY A 171 -5.78 -3.47 -16.65
C GLY A 171 -5.12 -2.22 -17.22
N ASP A 172 -5.82 -1.10 -17.07
CA ASP A 172 -5.31 0.22 -17.48
C ASP A 172 -4.02 0.60 -16.72
N ASP A 173 -3.32 1.61 -17.23
CA ASP A 173 -2.14 2.15 -16.57
C ASP A 173 -2.47 2.60 -15.13
N LEU A 174 -1.57 2.29 -14.20
CA LEU A 174 -1.71 2.66 -12.80
C LEU A 174 -1.53 4.18 -12.64
N GLN A 175 -2.62 4.91 -12.79
CA GLN A 175 -2.69 6.34 -12.55
C GLN A 175 -2.60 6.65 -11.06
N THR A 176 -2.09 7.83 -10.72
CA THR A 176 -2.13 8.39 -9.35
C THR A 176 -2.96 9.65 -9.40
N PRO A 177 -3.81 9.92 -8.38
CA PRO A 177 -4.51 11.18 -8.36
C PRO A 177 -3.48 12.31 -8.38
N SER A 178 -3.69 13.30 -9.26
CA SER A 178 -2.90 14.53 -9.22
C SER A 178 -3.04 15.06 -7.81
N ALA A 179 -1.92 15.34 -7.14
CA ALA A 179 -1.95 16.06 -5.89
C ALA A 179 -2.78 17.32 -6.14
N ALA A 180 -3.94 17.44 -5.48
CA ALA A 180 -4.70 18.67 -5.53
C ALA A 180 -3.79 19.74 -4.92
N ALA A 181 -3.41 20.71 -5.74
CA ALA A 181 -2.60 21.86 -5.36
C ALA A 181 -3.33 22.75 -4.34
#